data_AF-A0A914Z125-F1
#
_entry.id   AF-A0A914Z125-F1
#
_cell.length_a   1.000
_cell.length_b   1.000
_cell.length_c   1.000
_cell.angle_alpha   90.00
_cell.angle_beta   90.00
_cell.angle_gamma   90.00
#
_symmetry.space_group_name_H-M   'P 1'
#
loop_
_entity.id
_entity.type
_entity.pdbx_description
1 polymer ?
#
loop_
_entity_poly.entity_id
_entity_poly.type
_entity_poly.pdbx_seq_one_letter_code
_entity_poly.pdbx_strand_id
1 'polypeptide(L)'
;MSVKNMWSEWILSSEEEAWLHEIHSKTASKIEESLKVSTYCSNPFNLLRWIYAYEGDINLAAKKFVRSLRIREILDLDNIECFDESDGIDEAADEYAPLNIFGRISQEDNRVLLLEQSGKFDLQTMMKTIRSTAFMLNRFRSMEKVMKKINEQEKKDRRMSSAVMIIDLEGLNFQSNLISFISGPYRILWGTLIEQYPYLISQIFIVNTPTFMSVLWNACSAFIPTEYRKKIQLLGGDLRNQLSASIPQESLPFLYGGIRQDLLIKSPKPCIIQIPKAELSLDEMLLDEVIIPAGGFVVHTFKLEEDEKIEFFMKHEQEFTMNIFYQKEKKRITKLETDLEEMEER
;
A
#
# COMPACT_ATOMS: atom_id res chain seq x y z
N MET A 1 -0.55 27.80 -17.45
CA MET A 1 0.44 28.35 -16.49
C MET A 1 1.79 27.71 -16.81
N SER A 2 2.90 28.46 -16.85
CA SER A 2 4.21 27.82 -17.05
C SER A 2 4.62 27.07 -15.79
N VAL A 3 5.28 25.90 -15.94
CA VAL A 3 5.75 25.04 -14.84
C VAL A 3 6.60 25.81 -13.82
N LYS A 4 7.26 26.89 -14.27
CA LYS A 4 8.13 27.75 -13.45
C LYS A 4 7.41 28.46 -12.29
N ASN A 5 6.09 28.62 -12.36
CA ASN A 5 5.29 29.26 -11.30
C ASN A 5 4.49 28.24 -10.46
N MET A 6 4.60 26.94 -10.74
CA MET A 6 3.76 25.93 -10.07
C MET A 6 4.22 25.64 -8.63
N TRP A 7 5.51 25.85 -8.32
CA TRP A 7 6.11 25.45 -7.05
C TRP A 7 6.62 26.60 -6.18
N SER A 8 6.46 27.86 -6.61
CA SER A 8 7.01 29.04 -5.91
C SER A 8 6.42 29.30 -4.52
N GLU A 9 5.29 28.67 -4.19
CA GLU A 9 4.63 28.80 -2.88
C GLU A 9 5.14 27.80 -1.83
N TRP A 10 5.97 26.83 -2.24
CA TRP A 10 6.47 25.76 -1.40
C TRP A 10 7.89 26.08 -0.90
N ILE A 11 8.23 25.61 0.31
CA ILE A 11 9.56 25.76 0.88
C ILE A 11 10.40 24.57 0.38
N LEU A 12 11.17 24.82 -0.68
CA LEU A 12 12.02 23.85 -1.35
C LEU A 12 13.48 24.30 -1.29
N SER A 13 14.40 23.35 -1.18
CA SER A 13 15.82 23.57 -1.43
C SER A 13 16.09 23.71 -2.94
N SER A 14 17.21 24.34 -3.30
CA SER A 14 17.62 24.47 -4.70
C SER A 14 17.83 23.12 -5.39
N GLU A 15 18.19 22.08 -4.64
CA GLU A 15 18.32 20.71 -5.14
C GLU A 15 16.94 20.09 -5.44
N GLU A 16 15.98 20.22 -4.52
CA GLU A 16 14.60 19.75 -4.73
C GLU A 16 13.94 20.45 -5.93
N GLU A 17 14.15 21.76 -6.10
CA GLU A 17 13.65 22.49 -7.28
C GLU A 17 14.24 21.94 -8.58
N ALA A 18 15.54 21.66 -8.61
CA ALA A 18 16.21 21.08 -9.77
C ALA A 18 15.69 19.68 -10.08
N TRP A 19 15.53 18.84 -9.05
CA TRP A 19 14.97 17.50 -9.17
C TRP A 19 13.55 17.50 -9.71
N LEU A 20 12.69 18.39 -9.20
CA LEU A 20 11.32 18.55 -9.66
C LEU A 20 11.26 18.96 -11.13
N HIS A 21 12.10 19.91 -11.55
CA HIS A 21 12.20 20.29 -12.96
C HIS A 21 12.63 19.12 -13.85
N GLU A 22 13.61 18.33 -13.42
CA GLU A 22 14.10 17.19 -14.18
C GLU A 22 13.05 16.07 -14.28
N ILE A 23 12.46 15.62 -13.16
CA ILE A 23 11.46 14.55 -13.19
C ILE A 23 10.22 14.97 -13.99
N HIS A 24 9.80 16.23 -13.87
CA HIS A 24 8.67 16.76 -14.64
C HIS A 24 8.99 16.79 -16.13
N SER A 25 10.22 17.15 -16.53
CA SER A 25 10.62 17.13 -17.95
C SER A 25 10.54 15.72 -18.56
N LYS A 26 10.89 14.69 -17.77
CA LYS A 26 10.86 13.27 -18.19
C LYS A 26 9.46 12.68 -18.22
N THR A 27 8.53 13.24 -17.44
CA THR A 27 7.18 12.67 -17.23
C THR A 27 6.05 13.64 -17.61
N ALA A 28 6.37 14.72 -18.32
CA ALA A 28 5.46 15.83 -18.59
C ALA A 28 4.12 15.39 -19.17
N SER A 29 4.11 14.54 -20.20
CA SER A 29 2.87 14.08 -20.83
C SER A 29 1.96 13.32 -19.86
N LYS A 30 2.53 12.47 -19.00
CA LYS A 30 1.79 11.70 -18.00
C LYS A 30 1.33 12.53 -16.81
N ILE A 31 2.14 13.51 -16.39
CA ILE A 31 1.73 14.49 -15.39
C ILE A 31 0.56 15.34 -15.92
N GLU A 32 0.66 15.87 -17.13
CA GLU A 32 -0.38 16.69 -17.75
C GLU A 32 -1.69 15.92 -17.96
N GLU A 33 -1.60 14.63 -18.32
CA GLU A 33 -2.76 13.74 -18.40
C GLU A 33 -3.39 13.52 -17.02
N SER A 34 -2.59 13.15 -16.02
CA SER A 34 -3.05 12.94 -14.64
C SER A 34 -3.69 14.20 -14.03
N LEU A 35 -3.11 15.38 -14.27
CA LEU A 35 -3.62 16.65 -13.74
C LEU A 35 -5.00 17.06 -14.29
N LYS A 36 -5.49 16.43 -15.37
CA LYS A 36 -6.86 16.66 -15.86
C LYS A 36 -7.92 16.06 -14.96
N VAL A 37 -7.57 15.02 -14.21
CA VAL A 37 -8.51 14.21 -13.42
C VAL A 37 -8.12 14.12 -11.93
N SER A 38 -6.86 14.40 -11.60
CA SER A 38 -6.28 14.24 -10.27
C SER A 38 -5.58 15.50 -9.79
N THR A 39 -5.60 15.74 -8.48
CA THR A 39 -4.75 16.77 -7.85
C THR A 39 -3.45 16.19 -7.28
N TYR A 40 -3.21 14.88 -7.41
CA TYR A 40 -2.05 14.21 -6.83
C TYR A 40 -0.73 14.86 -7.26
N CYS A 41 -0.55 15.10 -8.56
CA CYS A 41 0.66 15.70 -9.14
C CYS A 41 0.80 17.21 -8.88
N SER A 42 -0.24 17.88 -8.35
CA SER A 42 -0.17 19.32 -8.08
C SER A 42 0.62 19.65 -6.82
N ASN A 43 0.79 18.67 -5.91
CA ASN A 43 1.66 18.81 -4.75
C ASN A 43 3.09 18.35 -5.12
N PRO A 44 4.11 19.24 -5.13
CA PRO A 44 5.48 18.85 -5.48
C PRO A 44 6.06 17.78 -4.57
N PHE A 45 5.65 17.72 -3.30
CA PHE A 45 6.14 16.71 -2.37
C PHE A 45 5.72 15.29 -2.77
N ASN A 46 4.60 15.13 -3.49
CA ASN A 46 4.21 13.83 -4.02
C ASN A 46 5.19 13.31 -5.07
N LEU A 47 5.82 14.18 -5.86
CA LEU A 47 6.87 13.79 -6.81
C LEU A 47 8.21 13.58 -6.08
N LEU A 48 8.56 14.48 -5.16
CA LEU A 48 9.80 14.37 -4.37
C LEU A 48 9.89 13.07 -3.57
N ARG A 49 8.76 12.56 -3.05
CA ARG A 49 8.69 11.24 -2.39
C ARG A 49 9.29 10.11 -3.22
N TRP A 50 9.03 10.10 -4.53
CA TRP A 50 9.62 9.11 -5.44
C TRP A 50 11.13 9.29 -5.53
N ILE A 51 11.60 10.52 -5.68
CA ILE A 51 13.04 10.82 -5.79
C ILE A 51 13.78 10.43 -4.50
N TYR A 52 13.21 10.76 -3.33
CA TYR A 52 13.77 10.36 -2.04
C TYR A 52 13.81 8.85 -1.85
N ALA A 53 12.74 8.13 -2.20
CA ALA A 53 12.69 6.68 -2.07
C ALA A 53 13.68 5.94 -3.00
N TYR A 54 14.10 6.59 -4.09
CA TYR A 54 15.12 6.06 -4.99
C TYR A 54 16.45 6.81 -4.87
N GLU A 55 16.73 7.38 -3.70
CA GLU A 55 18.03 7.95 -3.31
C GLU A 55 18.59 8.98 -4.32
N GLY A 56 17.72 9.75 -4.98
CA GLY A 56 18.11 10.74 -5.98
C GLY A 56 18.25 10.21 -7.42
N ASP A 57 18.01 8.93 -7.68
CA ASP A 57 17.94 8.40 -9.06
C ASP A 57 16.62 8.83 -9.73
N ILE A 58 16.67 9.96 -10.41
CA ILE A 58 15.51 10.57 -11.08
C ILE A 58 14.97 9.69 -12.22
N ASN A 59 15.82 8.91 -12.90
CA ASN A 59 15.36 8.06 -13.99
C ASN A 59 14.55 6.88 -13.46
N LEU A 60 15.05 6.23 -12.41
CA LEU A 60 14.34 5.14 -11.75
C LEU A 60 13.06 5.65 -11.08
N ALA A 61 13.14 6.79 -10.40
CA ALA A 61 11.98 7.45 -9.77
C ALA A 61 10.90 7.78 -10.81
N ALA A 62 11.26 8.36 -11.96
CA ALA A 62 10.33 8.65 -13.05
C ALA A 62 9.62 7.39 -13.57
N LYS A 63 10.38 6.30 -13.79
CA LYS A 63 9.80 5.02 -14.25
C LYS A 63 8.80 4.45 -13.25
N LYS A 64 9.14 4.47 -11.96
CA LYS A 64 8.29 3.97 -10.88
C LYS A 64 7.07 4.85 -10.64
N PHE A 65 7.24 6.16 -10.71
CA PHE A 65 6.16 7.14 -10.64
C PHE A 65 5.14 6.96 -11.76
N VAL A 66 5.58 6.82 -13.02
CA VAL A 66 4.67 6.59 -14.16
C VAL A 66 3.87 5.29 -13.99
N ARG A 67 4.50 4.22 -13.48
CA ARG A 67 3.80 2.98 -13.14
C ARG A 67 2.75 3.21 -12.05
N SER A 68 3.08 3.99 -11.03
CA SER A 68 2.12 4.35 -9.98
C SER A 68 0.95 5.16 -10.52
N LEU A 69 1.15 6.13 -11.42
CA LEU A 69 0.05 6.87 -12.04
C LEU A 69 -0.94 5.95 -12.77
N ARG A 70 -0.45 4.91 -13.47
CA ARG A 70 -1.33 3.91 -14.09
C ARG A 70 -2.13 3.12 -13.05
N ILE A 71 -1.51 2.73 -11.95
CA ILE A 71 -2.20 2.01 -10.86
C ILE A 71 -3.25 2.92 -10.22
N ARG A 72 -2.95 4.21 -10.03
CA ARG A 72 -3.91 5.21 -9.54
C ARG A 72 -5.14 5.29 -10.44
N GLU A 73 -4.94 5.27 -11.76
CA GLU A 73 -6.01 5.27 -12.76
C GLU A 73 -6.83 3.98 -12.74
N ILE A 74 -6.17 2.81 -12.78
CA ILE A 74 -6.84 1.50 -12.80
C ILE A 74 -7.68 1.26 -11.54
N LEU A 75 -7.16 1.64 -10.38
CA LEU A 75 -7.85 1.46 -9.09
C LEU A 75 -8.73 2.66 -8.70
N ASP A 76 -8.77 3.69 -9.55
CA ASP A 76 -9.45 4.96 -9.30
C ASP A 76 -9.20 5.52 -7.89
N LEU A 77 -7.91 5.60 -7.52
CA LEU A 77 -7.49 5.97 -6.16
C LEU A 77 -7.92 7.39 -5.77
N ASP A 78 -8.24 8.26 -6.72
CA ASP A 78 -8.72 9.61 -6.43
C ASP A 78 -10.17 9.62 -5.93
N ASN A 79 -10.97 8.60 -6.28
CA ASN A 79 -12.37 8.45 -5.85
C ASN A 79 -12.60 7.28 -4.88
N ILE A 80 -11.57 6.50 -4.53
CA ILE A 80 -11.69 5.30 -3.68
C ILE A 80 -12.28 5.57 -2.29
N GLU A 81 -12.25 6.81 -1.79
CA GLU A 81 -12.94 7.18 -0.54
C GLU A 81 -14.48 7.07 -0.67
N CYS A 82 -15.01 7.20 -1.88
CA CYS A 82 -16.44 7.12 -2.19
C CYS A 82 -16.91 5.69 -2.50
N PHE A 83 -16.00 4.73 -2.60
CA PHE A 83 -16.33 3.35 -2.96
C PHE A 83 -17.12 2.64 -1.85
N ASP A 84 -18.08 1.83 -2.28
CA ASP A 84 -18.91 0.96 -1.43
C ASP A 84 -18.81 -0.53 -1.84
N GLU A 85 -19.57 -1.41 -1.19
CA GLU A 85 -19.55 -2.84 -1.51
C GLU A 85 -19.75 -3.16 -3.01
N SER A 86 -20.47 -2.33 -3.77
CA SER A 86 -20.70 -2.52 -5.20
C SER A 86 -19.47 -2.27 -6.06
N ASP A 87 -18.53 -1.45 -5.58
CA ASP A 87 -17.20 -1.25 -6.18
C ASP A 87 -16.21 -2.36 -5.81
N GLY A 88 -16.66 -3.35 -5.01
CA GLY A 88 -15.86 -4.50 -4.62
C GLY A 88 -14.90 -4.24 -3.46
N ILE A 89 -14.98 -3.10 -2.78
CA ILE A 89 -14.21 -2.82 -1.56
C ILE A 89 -14.77 -3.59 -0.36
N ASP A 90 -13.92 -3.91 0.63
CA ASP A 90 -14.36 -4.42 1.92
C ASP A 90 -14.72 -3.24 2.84
N GLU A 91 -16.01 -2.91 2.95
CA GLU A 91 -16.46 -1.82 3.83
C GLU A 91 -16.29 -2.16 5.31
N ALA A 92 -16.43 -3.43 5.68
CA ALA A 92 -16.31 -3.91 7.05
C ALA A 92 -14.87 -3.94 7.55
N ALA A 93 -13.88 -3.86 6.66
CA ALA A 93 -12.46 -3.86 7.03
C ALA A 93 -12.03 -2.75 7.98
N ASP A 94 -12.72 -1.61 8.01
CA ASP A 94 -12.45 -0.54 8.97
C ASP A 94 -12.89 -0.93 10.41
N GLU A 95 -13.72 -1.96 10.58
CA GLU A 95 -14.18 -2.47 11.87
C GLU A 95 -13.24 -3.53 12.46
N TYR A 96 -12.75 -4.46 11.64
CA TYR A 96 -11.90 -5.57 12.11
C TYR A 96 -10.40 -5.33 11.88
N ALA A 97 -10.02 -4.37 11.05
CA ALA A 97 -8.64 -3.96 10.84
C ALA A 97 -8.50 -2.43 10.73
N PRO A 98 -8.92 -1.63 11.74
CA PRO A 98 -8.83 -0.18 11.67
C PRO A 98 -7.39 0.33 11.59
N LEU A 99 -7.14 1.30 10.70
CA LEU A 99 -5.98 2.19 10.77
C LEU A 99 -6.44 3.52 11.41
N ASN A 100 -5.94 3.81 12.62
CA ASN A 100 -6.23 5.07 13.28
C ASN A 100 -5.30 6.15 12.73
N ILE A 101 -5.86 7.15 12.06
CA ILE A 101 -5.15 8.31 11.51
C ILE A 101 -5.40 9.47 12.47
N PHE A 102 -4.39 9.82 13.26
CA PHE A 102 -4.47 10.99 14.12
C PHE A 102 -4.05 12.25 13.37
N GLY A 103 -3.81 13.32 14.11
CA GLY A 103 -3.33 14.57 13.57
C GLY A 103 -1.80 14.65 13.48
N ARG A 104 -1.36 15.89 13.31
CA ARG A 104 0.04 16.29 13.48
C ARG A 104 0.55 15.91 14.87
N ILE A 105 1.79 15.46 14.95
CA ILE A 105 2.46 15.16 16.22
C ILE A 105 2.59 16.44 17.05
N SER A 106 3.38 17.42 16.62
CA SER A 106 3.54 18.70 17.34
C SER A 106 3.74 19.86 16.37
N GLN A 107 3.87 21.11 16.86
CA GLN A 107 4.19 22.23 15.96
C GLN A 107 5.59 22.08 15.35
N GLU A 108 6.51 21.45 16.05
CA GLU A 108 7.89 21.22 15.60
C GLU A 108 7.92 20.03 14.63
N ASP A 109 7.20 18.96 14.96
CA ASP A 109 7.11 17.73 14.17
C ASP A 109 5.87 17.71 13.26
N ASN A 110 6.07 17.97 11.96
CA ASN A 110 4.98 18.02 10.98
C ASN A 110 4.29 16.67 10.77
N ARG A 111 4.88 15.56 11.23
CA ARG A 111 4.43 14.23 10.82
C ARG A 111 3.04 13.91 11.36
N VAL A 112 2.31 13.06 10.64
CA VAL A 112 1.04 12.48 11.08
C VAL A 112 1.30 11.25 11.94
N LEU A 113 0.63 11.14 13.09
CA LEU A 113 0.68 9.92 13.89
C LEU A 113 -0.37 8.92 13.41
N LEU A 114 0.06 7.68 13.16
CA LEU A 114 -0.78 6.56 12.81
C LEU A 114 -0.69 5.47 13.89
N LEU A 115 -1.79 4.74 14.10
CA LEU A 115 -1.83 3.59 15.01
C LEU A 115 -2.63 2.44 14.40
N GLU A 116 -2.01 1.27 14.36
CA GLU A 116 -2.65 0.00 14.03
C GLU A 116 -2.44 -1.00 15.18
N GLN A 117 -3.51 -1.67 15.62
CA GLN A 117 -3.46 -2.68 16.67
C GLN A 117 -3.45 -4.10 16.09
N SER A 118 -2.46 -4.41 15.26
CA SER A 118 -2.39 -5.67 14.50
C SER A 118 -2.35 -6.92 15.40
N GLY A 119 -1.90 -6.80 16.65
CA GLY A 119 -1.94 -7.90 17.62
C GLY A 119 -3.34 -8.37 17.98
N LYS A 120 -4.37 -7.55 17.73
CA LYS A 120 -5.78 -7.86 18.01
C LYS A 120 -6.54 -8.34 16.77
N PHE A 121 -5.87 -8.51 15.62
CA PHE A 121 -6.49 -9.05 14.42
C PHE A 121 -6.89 -10.52 14.62
N ASP A 122 -8.10 -10.89 14.24
CA ASP A 122 -8.55 -12.28 14.20
C ASP A 122 -8.00 -12.98 12.94
N LEU A 123 -6.71 -13.31 12.97
CA LEU A 123 -6.00 -13.91 11.83
C LEU A 123 -6.64 -15.22 11.35
N GLN A 124 -7.22 -16.01 12.26
CA GLN A 124 -7.85 -17.27 11.89
C GLN A 124 -9.08 -17.05 11.00
N THR A 125 -9.94 -16.11 11.40
CA THR A 125 -11.13 -15.78 10.62
C THR A 125 -10.75 -15.03 9.36
N MET A 126 -9.89 -14.01 9.47
CA MET A 126 -9.42 -13.20 8.34
C MET A 126 -8.91 -14.05 7.18
N MET A 127 -8.05 -15.05 7.45
CA MET A 127 -7.51 -15.90 6.38
C MET A 127 -8.54 -16.84 5.74
N LYS A 128 -9.66 -17.10 6.40
CA LYS A 128 -10.74 -17.95 5.86
C LYS A 128 -11.80 -17.13 5.14
N THR A 129 -12.00 -15.87 5.54
CA THR A 129 -13.19 -15.09 5.15
C THR A 129 -12.90 -13.87 4.30
N ILE A 130 -11.69 -13.32 4.33
CA ILE A 130 -11.39 -12.10 3.58
C ILE A 130 -11.23 -12.38 2.10
N ARG A 131 -11.90 -11.58 1.28
CA ARG A 131 -11.59 -11.43 -0.14
C ARG A 131 -10.37 -10.53 -0.27
N SER A 132 -9.21 -11.10 -0.62
CA SER A 132 -7.93 -10.39 -0.61
C SER A 132 -7.94 -9.10 -1.44
N THR A 133 -8.56 -9.12 -2.62
CA THR A 133 -8.69 -7.93 -3.48
C THR A 133 -9.53 -6.83 -2.83
N ALA A 134 -10.69 -7.19 -2.27
CA ALA A 134 -11.58 -6.24 -1.59
C ALA A 134 -10.91 -5.60 -0.37
N PHE A 135 -10.17 -6.41 0.40
CA PHE A 135 -9.39 -5.92 1.52
C PHE A 135 -8.24 -5.04 1.07
N MET A 136 -7.53 -5.39 -0.01
CA MET A 136 -6.46 -4.57 -0.58
C MET A 136 -6.99 -3.19 -1.04
N LEU A 137 -8.16 -3.13 -1.70
CA LEU A 137 -8.83 -1.86 -2.03
C LEU A 137 -9.12 -1.03 -0.77
N ASN A 138 -9.60 -1.66 0.30
CA ASN A 138 -9.80 -0.97 1.58
C ASN A 138 -8.47 -0.43 2.16
N ARG A 139 -7.37 -1.16 2.00
CA ARG A 139 -6.05 -0.70 2.44
C ARG A 139 -5.54 0.46 1.59
N PHE A 140 -5.77 0.46 0.28
CA PHE A 140 -5.55 1.63 -0.57
C PHE A 140 -6.38 2.83 -0.11
N ARG A 141 -7.67 2.63 0.18
CA ARG A 141 -8.55 3.68 0.75
C ARG A 141 -7.99 4.26 2.05
N SER A 142 -7.44 3.41 2.92
CA SER A 142 -6.78 3.85 4.15
C SER A 142 -5.53 4.70 3.88
N MET A 143 -4.71 4.29 2.91
CA MET A 143 -3.51 5.03 2.53
C MET A 143 -3.82 6.35 1.81
N GLU A 144 -4.87 6.43 1.00
CA GLU A 144 -5.34 7.71 0.42
C GLU A 144 -5.82 8.67 1.50
N LYS A 145 -6.52 8.19 2.55
CA LYS A 145 -6.87 9.02 3.72
C LYS A 145 -5.62 9.55 4.43
N VAL A 146 -4.58 8.75 4.57
CA VAL A 146 -3.27 9.18 5.13
C VAL A 146 -2.61 10.22 4.23
N MET A 147 -2.53 9.94 2.93
CA MET A 147 -1.95 10.83 1.92
C MET A 147 -2.66 12.19 1.90
N LYS A 148 -4.00 12.19 1.94
CA LYS A 148 -4.81 13.41 2.03
C LYS A 148 -4.49 14.21 3.28
N LYS A 149 -4.39 13.56 4.45
CA LYS A 149 -4.03 14.22 5.71
C LYS A 149 -2.64 14.85 5.65
N ILE A 150 -1.68 14.14 5.05
CA ILE A 150 -0.32 14.63 4.82
C ILE A 150 -0.34 15.83 3.86
N ASN A 151 -1.03 15.72 2.72
CA ASN A 151 -1.15 16.80 1.74
C ASN A 151 -1.80 18.07 2.34
N GLU A 152 -2.79 17.92 3.22
CA GLU A 152 -3.40 19.04 3.97
C GLU A 152 -2.38 19.75 4.86
N GLN A 153 -1.55 18.99 5.58
CA GLN A 153 -0.48 19.55 6.41
C GLN A 153 0.60 20.23 5.57
N GLU A 154 1.00 19.62 4.47
CA GLU A 154 2.00 20.16 3.56
C GLU A 154 1.53 21.47 2.94
N LYS A 155 0.27 21.56 2.50
CA LYS A 155 -0.30 22.82 2.01
C LYS A 155 -0.31 23.90 3.08
N LYS A 156 -0.58 23.55 4.33
CA LYS A 156 -0.62 24.49 5.46
C LYS A 156 0.76 25.01 5.82
N ASP A 157 1.74 24.12 5.94
CA ASP A 157 3.08 24.46 6.42
C ASP A 157 4.07 24.77 5.28
N ARG A 158 3.69 24.49 4.03
CA ARG A 158 4.52 24.62 2.82
C ARG A 158 5.81 23.79 2.85
N ARG A 159 5.90 22.82 3.77
CA ARG A 159 7.05 21.93 3.97
C ARG A 159 6.60 20.48 3.87
N MET A 160 7.52 19.59 3.48
CA MET A 160 7.24 18.18 3.38
C MET A 160 6.77 17.59 4.72
N SER A 161 5.82 16.67 4.67
CA SER A 161 5.34 15.88 5.80
C SER A 161 5.46 14.38 5.52
N SER A 162 5.30 13.57 6.54
CA SER A 162 5.28 12.10 6.46
C SER A 162 4.48 11.54 7.63
N ALA A 163 4.38 10.23 7.73
CA ALA A 163 3.74 9.54 8.83
C ALA A 163 4.73 8.84 9.76
N VAL A 164 4.41 8.83 11.05
CA VAL A 164 4.97 7.93 12.05
C VAL A 164 3.91 6.91 12.39
N MET A 165 4.22 5.62 12.24
CA MET A 165 3.28 4.54 12.48
C MET A 165 3.63 3.76 13.74
N ILE A 166 2.66 3.58 14.63
CA ILE A 166 2.74 2.65 15.75
C ILE A 166 1.99 1.38 15.35
N ILE A 167 2.67 0.24 15.43
CA ILE A 167 2.09 -1.09 15.26
C ILE A 167 2.11 -1.77 16.63
N ASP A 168 0.93 -1.98 17.19
CA ASP A 168 0.75 -2.60 18.49
C ASP A 168 0.46 -4.10 18.35
N LEU A 169 1.37 -4.91 18.87
CA LEU A 169 1.29 -6.38 18.84
C LEU A 169 0.68 -6.97 20.13
N GLU A 170 0.14 -6.14 21.02
CA GLU A 170 -0.60 -6.64 22.19
C GLU A 170 -1.75 -7.56 21.76
N GLY A 171 -1.79 -8.77 22.36
CA GLY A 171 -2.77 -9.80 22.03
C GLY A 171 -2.34 -10.76 20.91
N LEU A 172 -1.21 -10.52 20.25
CA LEU A 172 -0.72 -11.42 19.21
C LEU A 172 -0.33 -12.77 19.82
N ASN A 173 -0.95 -13.84 19.32
CA ASN A 173 -0.67 -15.21 19.74
C ASN A 173 0.10 -15.96 18.66
N PHE A 174 1.07 -16.79 19.07
CA PHE A 174 1.81 -17.62 18.12
C PHE A 174 0.93 -18.79 17.66
N GLN A 175 0.30 -18.62 16.50
CA GLN A 175 -0.54 -19.61 15.85
C GLN A 175 0.22 -20.26 14.68
N SER A 176 -0.11 -21.52 14.34
CA SER A 176 0.57 -22.26 13.27
C SER A 176 0.53 -21.54 11.91
N ASN A 177 -0.50 -20.74 11.70
CA ASN A 177 -0.77 -20.02 10.48
C ASN A 177 -0.18 -18.60 10.45
N LEU A 178 0.38 -18.11 11.57
CA LEU A 178 0.91 -16.75 11.70
C LEU A 178 2.09 -16.49 10.76
N ILE A 179 3.02 -17.45 10.67
CA ILE A 179 4.18 -17.31 9.78
C ILE A 179 3.72 -17.27 8.32
N SER A 180 2.82 -18.18 7.93
CA SER A 180 2.25 -18.22 6.57
C SER A 180 1.51 -16.93 6.22
N PHE A 181 0.72 -16.38 7.15
CA PHE A 181 0.05 -15.10 6.98
C PHE A 181 1.05 -13.96 6.73
N ILE A 182 2.09 -13.87 7.58
CA ILE A 182 3.10 -12.81 7.49
C ILE A 182 3.93 -12.94 6.21
N SER A 183 4.33 -14.16 5.83
CA SER A 183 5.19 -14.40 4.67
C SER A 183 4.47 -14.36 3.32
N GLY A 184 3.15 -14.58 3.31
CA GLY A 184 2.30 -14.56 2.12
C GLY A 184 1.45 -13.28 2.04
N PRO A 185 0.15 -13.34 2.37
CA PRO A 185 -0.80 -12.25 2.10
C PRO A 185 -0.42 -10.92 2.75
N TYR A 186 0.10 -10.93 3.97
CA TYR A 186 0.48 -9.69 4.66
C TYR A 186 1.72 -9.04 4.04
N ARG A 187 2.70 -9.85 3.60
CA ARG A 187 3.86 -9.37 2.85
C ARG A 187 3.43 -8.75 1.53
N ILE A 188 2.58 -9.43 0.77
CA ILE A 188 2.08 -8.91 -0.52
C ILE A 188 1.39 -7.58 -0.29
N LEU A 189 0.48 -7.51 0.69
CA LEU A 189 -0.23 -6.30 1.04
C LEU A 189 0.72 -5.13 1.32
N TRP A 190 1.61 -5.27 2.31
CA TRP A 190 2.51 -4.18 2.68
C TRP A 190 3.53 -3.86 1.60
N GLY A 191 4.01 -4.87 0.85
CA GLY A 191 4.89 -4.66 -0.30
C GLY A 191 4.23 -3.79 -1.36
N THR A 192 2.98 -4.08 -1.71
CA THR A 192 2.19 -3.28 -2.65
C THR A 192 1.96 -1.86 -2.14
N LEU A 193 1.53 -1.69 -0.88
CA LEU A 193 1.27 -0.35 -0.32
C LEU A 193 2.56 0.48 -0.26
N ILE A 194 3.67 -0.10 0.18
CA ILE A 194 4.97 0.60 0.26
C ILE A 194 5.46 1.02 -1.13
N GLU A 195 5.25 0.19 -2.15
CA GLU A 195 5.63 0.53 -3.52
C GLU A 195 4.76 1.67 -4.09
N GLN A 196 3.47 1.74 -3.76
CA GLN A 196 2.57 2.79 -4.24
C GLN A 196 2.62 4.08 -3.42
N TYR A 197 3.08 4.02 -2.17
CA TYR A 197 3.22 5.15 -1.26
C TYR A 197 4.66 5.30 -0.77
N PRO A 198 5.64 5.48 -1.67
CA PRO A 198 7.03 5.58 -1.29
C PRO A 198 7.25 6.79 -0.38
N TYR A 199 8.14 6.64 0.60
CA TYR A 199 8.51 7.70 1.53
C TYR A 199 7.34 8.34 2.32
N LEU A 200 6.14 7.74 2.31
CA LEU A 200 4.99 8.26 3.04
C LEU A 200 5.13 8.03 4.55
N ILE A 201 5.62 6.84 4.93
CA ILE A 201 5.90 6.48 6.32
C ILE A 201 7.41 6.63 6.55
N SER A 202 7.80 7.52 7.46
CA SER A 202 9.21 7.81 7.77
C SER A 202 9.74 7.02 8.96
N GLN A 203 8.86 6.56 9.85
CA GLN A 203 9.23 5.81 11.05
C GLN A 203 8.11 4.83 11.44
N ILE A 204 8.48 3.61 11.83
CA ILE A 204 7.58 2.57 12.32
C ILE A 204 8.06 2.11 13.70
N PHE A 205 7.19 2.19 14.70
CA PHE A 205 7.42 1.65 16.04
C PHE A 205 6.56 0.40 16.23
N ILE A 206 7.18 -0.75 16.40
CA ILE A 206 6.48 -1.98 16.75
C ILE A 206 6.56 -2.13 18.27
N VAL A 207 5.41 -2.09 18.92
CA VAL A 207 5.28 -2.02 20.39
C VAL A 207 4.58 -3.26 20.92
N ASN A 208 4.69 -3.48 22.24
CA ASN A 208 4.14 -4.67 22.91
C ASN A 208 4.58 -5.98 22.22
N THR A 209 5.84 -6.02 21.80
CA THR A 209 6.40 -7.15 21.05
C THR A 209 6.35 -8.44 21.87
N PRO A 210 5.80 -9.54 21.32
CA PRO A 210 5.74 -10.81 22.04
C PRO A 210 7.13 -11.45 22.15
N THR A 211 7.29 -12.40 23.06
CA THR A 211 8.57 -13.12 23.29
C THR A 211 9.08 -13.84 22.04
N PHE A 212 8.19 -14.24 21.13
CA PHE A 212 8.52 -14.88 19.86
C PHE A 212 8.75 -13.89 18.70
N MET A 213 8.81 -12.57 18.95
CA MET A 213 8.99 -11.57 17.90
C MET A 213 10.29 -11.77 17.09
N SER A 214 11.35 -12.26 17.72
CA SER A 214 12.61 -12.59 17.02
C SER A 214 12.42 -13.66 15.95
N VAL A 215 11.56 -14.66 16.20
CA VAL A 215 11.20 -15.70 15.22
C VAL A 215 10.45 -15.08 14.04
N LEU A 216 9.48 -14.21 14.31
CA LEU A 216 8.73 -13.51 13.24
C LEU A 216 9.65 -12.62 12.41
N TRP A 217 10.50 -11.84 13.07
CA TRP A 217 11.45 -10.96 12.40
C TRP A 217 12.39 -11.74 11.49
N ASN A 218 12.92 -12.87 11.95
CA ASN A 218 13.78 -13.72 11.12
C ASN A 218 13.04 -14.30 9.92
N ALA A 219 11.75 -14.66 10.07
CA ALA A 219 10.95 -15.20 8.98
C ALA A 219 10.60 -14.16 7.90
N CYS A 220 10.39 -12.88 8.28
CA CYS A 220 9.88 -11.87 7.34
C CYS A 220 10.91 -10.80 6.92
N SER A 221 11.94 -10.56 7.73
CA SER A 221 12.85 -9.42 7.51
C SER A 221 13.47 -9.43 6.12
N ALA A 222 13.87 -10.60 5.59
CA ALA A 222 14.43 -10.76 4.24
C ALA A 222 13.55 -10.14 3.13
N PHE A 223 12.25 -10.03 3.35
CA PHE A 223 11.28 -9.51 2.38
C PHE A 223 10.95 -8.03 2.55
N ILE A 224 11.32 -7.44 3.68
CA ILE A 224 11.16 -6.00 3.93
C ILE A 224 12.27 -5.26 3.20
N PRO A 225 11.99 -4.25 2.36
CA PRO A 225 13.03 -3.45 1.72
C PRO A 225 14.02 -2.86 2.73
N THR A 226 15.31 -2.82 2.40
CA THR A 226 16.37 -2.38 3.33
C THR A 226 16.12 -0.97 3.88
N GLU A 227 15.59 -0.06 3.05
CA GLU A 227 15.19 1.29 3.46
C GLU A 227 14.16 1.24 4.60
N TYR A 228 13.14 0.38 4.48
CA TYR A 228 12.09 0.23 5.49
C TYR A 228 12.56 -0.49 6.74
N ARG A 229 13.48 -1.46 6.64
CA ARG A 229 14.09 -2.08 7.84
C ARG A 229 14.74 -1.05 8.75
N LYS A 230 15.40 -0.03 8.19
CA LYS A 230 16.02 1.07 8.95
C LYS A 230 14.98 1.96 9.66
N LYS A 231 13.76 2.04 9.13
CA LYS A 231 12.64 2.80 9.70
C LYS A 231 11.90 2.04 10.80
N ILE A 232 12.10 0.73 10.93
CA ILE A 232 11.41 -0.09 11.94
C ILE A 232 12.23 -0.13 13.23
N GLN A 233 11.59 0.25 14.34
CA GLN A 233 12.13 0.08 15.68
C GLN A 233 11.23 -0.86 16.48
N LEU A 234 11.80 -1.96 16.95
CA LEU A 234 11.14 -2.89 17.86
C LEU A 234 11.32 -2.38 19.29
N LEU A 235 10.22 -1.97 19.93
CA LEU A 235 10.22 -1.51 21.31
C LEU A 235 9.72 -2.65 22.22
N GLY A 236 10.62 -3.16 23.06
CA GLY A 236 10.31 -4.15 24.09
C GLY A 236 10.46 -3.56 25.49
N GLY A 237 9.62 -3.99 26.43
CA GLY A 237 9.70 -3.54 27.83
C GLY A 237 9.11 -2.14 28.05
N ASP A 238 9.92 -1.22 28.59
CA ASP A 238 9.53 0.15 29.00
C ASP A 238 9.11 1.04 27.81
N LEU A 239 7.92 0.72 27.29
CA LEU A 239 7.32 1.34 26.12
C LEU A 239 7.15 2.84 26.31
N ARG A 240 6.72 3.26 27.50
CA ARG A 240 6.43 4.65 27.81
C ARG A 240 7.66 5.52 27.61
N ASN A 241 8.80 5.13 28.19
CA ASN A 241 10.01 5.94 28.08
C ASN A 241 10.58 5.90 26.66
N GLN A 242 10.63 4.73 26.03
CA GLN A 242 11.18 4.58 24.67
C GLN A 242 10.39 5.36 23.61
N LEU A 243 9.05 5.28 23.64
CA LEU A 243 8.22 5.98 22.67
C LEU A 243 8.23 7.49 22.93
N SER A 244 8.21 7.91 24.21
CA SER A 244 8.27 9.33 24.57
C SER A 244 9.59 10.03 24.23
N ALA A 245 10.67 9.25 24.03
CA ALA A 245 11.94 9.78 23.54
C ALA A 245 11.89 10.21 22.06
N SER A 246 10.93 9.67 21.29
CA SER A 246 10.79 9.95 19.86
C SER A 246 9.54 10.75 19.51
N ILE A 247 8.48 10.64 20.31
CA ILE A 247 7.19 11.29 20.11
C ILE A 247 6.80 11.99 21.40
N PRO A 248 6.50 13.31 21.39
CA PRO A 248 6.10 14.03 22.59
C PRO A 248 4.88 13.41 23.27
N GLN A 249 4.84 13.44 24.61
CA GLN A 249 3.77 12.79 25.39
C GLN A 249 2.40 13.43 25.14
N GLU A 250 2.37 14.72 24.83
CA GLU A 250 1.17 15.50 24.43
C GLU A 250 0.61 15.09 23.06
N SER A 251 1.37 14.33 22.27
CA SER A 251 0.94 13.83 20.97
C SER A 251 0.48 12.38 21.04
N LEU A 252 0.92 11.65 22.07
CA LEU A 252 0.67 10.23 22.24
C LEU A 252 -0.65 9.96 22.98
N PRO A 253 -1.41 8.92 22.58
CA PRO A 253 -2.52 8.43 23.37
C PRO A 253 -2.07 7.94 24.75
N PHE A 254 -2.94 8.06 25.74
CA PHE A 254 -2.66 7.64 27.12
C PHE A 254 -2.19 6.17 27.22
N LEU A 255 -2.79 5.27 26.43
CA LEU A 255 -2.43 3.85 26.38
C LEU A 255 -0.97 3.59 25.94
N TYR A 256 -0.36 4.52 25.20
CA TYR A 256 1.01 4.41 24.70
C TYR A 256 1.97 5.34 25.45
N GLY A 257 1.63 5.71 26.68
CA GLY A 257 2.51 6.47 27.58
C GLY A 257 2.41 7.99 27.46
N GLY A 258 1.49 8.51 26.64
CA GLY A 258 1.20 9.93 26.52
C GLY A 258 0.17 10.45 27.52
N ILE A 259 -0.30 11.68 27.27
CA ILE A 259 -1.31 12.36 28.11
C ILE A 259 -2.63 12.63 27.37
N ARG A 260 -2.74 12.26 26.08
CA ARG A 260 -3.96 12.47 25.29
C ARG A 260 -5.01 11.42 25.61
N GLN A 261 -6.13 11.86 26.16
CA GLN A 261 -7.30 11.03 26.46
C GLN A 261 -8.45 11.27 25.48
N ASP A 262 -8.40 12.36 24.72
CA ASP A 262 -9.38 12.75 23.70
C ASP A 262 -9.24 11.97 22.39
N LEU A 263 -8.14 11.24 22.20
CA LEU A 263 -7.91 10.42 21.02
C LEU A 263 -8.76 9.15 21.09
N LEU A 264 -9.80 9.09 20.25
CA LEU A 264 -10.59 7.88 20.05
C LEU A 264 -9.75 6.86 19.27
N ILE A 265 -9.45 5.73 19.92
CA ILE A 265 -8.80 4.59 19.29
C ILE A 265 -9.88 3.59 18.90
N LYS A 266 -10.06 3.38 17.60
CA LYS A 266 -10.82 2.25 17.07
C LYS A 266 -9.98 1.00 17.23
N SER A 267 -10.41 0.10 18.11
CA SER A 267 -9.80 -1.22 18.27
C SER A 267 -10.42 -2.23 17.30
N PRO A 268 -9.63 -3.17 16.78
CA PRO A 268 -10.13 -4.29 15.97
C PRO A 268 -11.28 -5.02 16.66
N LYS A 269 -12.41 -5.13 15.95
CA LYS A 269 -13.51 -6.04 16.31
C LYS A 269 -13.28 -7.41 15.68
N PRO A 270 -13.90 -8.49 16.21
CA PRO A 270 -13.89 -9.79 15.54
C PRO A 270 -14.34 -9.65 14.08
N CYS A 271 -13.62 -10.31 13.17
CA CYS A 271 -13.96 -10.32 11.75
C CYS A 271 -15.25 -11.15 11.57
N ILE A 272 -16.37 -10.49 11.24
CA ILE A 272 -17.64 -11.16 10.93
C ILE A 272 -17.99 -10.83 9.48
N ILE A 273 -17.17 -11.33 8.55
CA ILE A 273 -17.52 -11.27 7.13
C ILE A 273 -18.31 -12.53 6.80
N GLN A 274 -19.56 -12.35 6.37
CA GLN A 274 -20.28 -13.42 5.71
C GLN A 274 -19.79 -13.48 4.27
N ILE A 275 -18.96 -14.48 3.95
CA ILE A 275 -18.70 -14.79 2.54
C ILE A 275 -20.03 -15.29 1.97
N PRO A 276 -20.57 -14.68 0.91
CA PRO A 276 -21.61 -15.33 0.14
C PRO A 276 -21.11 -16.72 -0.21
N LYS A 277 -21.86 -17.76 0.15
CA LYS A 277 -21.50 -19.13 -0.20
C LYS A 277 -21.37 -19.14 -1.72
N ALA A 278 -20.18 -19.42 -2.24
CA ALA A 278 -19.98 -19.48 -3.69
C ALA A 278 -21.05 -20.40 -4.27
N GLU A 279 -21.87 -19.90 -5.20
CA GLU A 279 -23.00 -20.65 -5.77
C GLU A 279 -22.52 -21.92 -6.49
N LEU A 280 -21.25 -21.92 -6.92
CA LEU A 280 -20.53 -23.04 -7.49
C LEU A 280 -19.37 -23.44 -6.57
N SER A 281 -19.35 -24.70 -6.18
CA SER A 281 -18.18 -25.35 -5.61
C SER A 281 -17.12 -25.49 -6.71
N LEU A 282 -15.92 -24.92 -6.54
CA LEU A 282 -14.79 -25.15 -7.45
C LEU A 282 -14.46 -26.64 -7.60
N ASP A 283 -14.79 -27.48 -6.59
CA ASP A 283 -14.59 -28.93 -6.65
C ASP A 283 -15.61 -29.63 -7.57
N GLU A 284 -16.67 -28.94 -8.02
CA GLU A 284 -17.64 -29.44 -9.01
C GLU A 284 -17.31 -28.99 -10.43
N MET A 285 -16.33 -28.09 -10.61
CA MET A 285 -15.91 -27.59 -11.92
C MET A 285 -14.81 -28.49 -12.52
N LEU A 286 -14.96 -28.84 -13.80
CA LEU A 286 -13.89 -29.47 -14.56
C LEU A 286 -12.84 -28.40 -14.90
N LEU A 287 -11.76 -28.37 -14.12
CA LEU A 287 -10.61 -27.49 -14.35
C LEU A 287 -9.50 -28.25 -15.08
N ASP A 288 -8.89 -27.61 -16.08
CA ASP A 288 -7.68 -28.12 -16.70
C ASP A 288 -6.49 -27.99 -15.73
N GLU A 289 -5.75 -29.08 -15.54
CA GLU A 289 -4.54 -29.07 -14.71
C GLU A 289 -3.33 -28.58 -15.53
N VAL A 290 -2.63 -27.57 -15.01
CA VAL A 290 -1.41 -27.03 -15.62
C VAL A 290 -0.28 -27.04 -14.60
N ILE A 291 0.81 -27.73 -14.92
CA ILE A 291 2.02 -27.78 -14.08
C ILE A 291 3.06 -26.82 -14.66
N ILE A 292 3.41 -25.79 -13.90
CA ILE A 292 4.43 -24.79 -14.29
C ILE A 292 5.68 -25.01 -13.43
N PRO A 293 6.83 -25.38 -14.00
CA PRO A 293 8.07 -25.50 -13.25
C PRO A 293 8.55 -24.13 -12.74
N ALA A 294 9.39 -24.12 -11.70
CA ALA A 294 9.95 -22.87 -11.17
C ALA A 294 10.68 -22.05 -12.25
N GLY A 295 10.31 -20.78 -12.40
CA GLY A 295 10.80 -19.89 -13.46
C GLY A 295 10.22 -20.14 -14.85
N GLY A 296 9.34 -21.13 -15.01
CA GLY A 296 8.57 -21.36 -16.21
C GLY A 296 7.34 -20.46 -16.31
N PHE A 297 6.69 -20.48 -17.46
CA PHE A 297 5.42 -19.81 -17.70
C PHE A 297 4.57 -20.63 -18.66
N VAL A 298 3.26 -20.37 -18.65
CA VAL A 298 2.30 -20.89 -19.63
C VAL A 298 1.60 -19.72 -20.30
N VAL A 299 1.29 -19.84 -21.59
CA VAL A 299 0.52 -18.84 -22.33
C VAL A 299 -0.72 -19.51 -22.88
N HIS A 300 -1.89 -19.00 -22.47
CA HIS A 300 -3.17 -19.35 -23.06
C HIS A 300 -3.63 -18.19 -23.96
N THR A 301 -4.04 -18.50 -25.19
CA THR A 301 -4.55 -17.51 -26.14
C THR A 301 -6.02 -17.80 -26.42
N PHE A 302 -6.87 -16.82 -26.11
CA PHE A 302 -8.31 -16.89 -26.38
C PHE A 302 -8.63 -15.93 -27.52
N LYS A 303 -9.48 -16.37 -28.46
CA LYS A 303 -10.04 -15.51 -29.51
C LYS A 303 -11.45 -15.16 -29.07
N LEU A 304 -11.68 -13.88 -28.83
CA LEU A 304 -12.97 -13.35 -28.42
C LEU A 304 -13.55 -12.52 -29.56
N GLU A 305 -14.84 -12.65 -29.80
CA GLU A 305 -15.61 -11.71 -30.61
C GLU A 305 -16.14 -10.56 -29.74
N GLU A 306 -16.67 -9.51 -30.38
CA GLU A 306 -17.23 -8.35 -29.67
C GLU A 306 -18.36 -8.80 -28.71
N ASP A 307 -18.37 -8.26 -27.49
CA ASP A 307 -19.30 -8.58 -26.38
C ASP A 307 -19.17 -9.98 -25.75
N GLU A 308 -18.22 -10.82 -26.18
CA GLU A 308 -17.93 -12.07 -25.45
C GLU A 308 -17.22 -11.80 -24.12
N LYS A 309 -17.66 -12.51 -23.07
CA LYS A 309 -17.05 -12.46 -21.74
C LYS A 309 -16.16 -13.68 -21.53
N ILE A 310 -15.00 -13.45 -20.92
CA ILE A 310 -14.11 -14.51 -20.46
C ILE A 310 -14.05 -14.47 -18.93
N GLU A 311 -14.23 -15.63 -18.31
CA GLU A 311 -14.14 -15.81 -16.86
C GLU A 311 -13.09 -16.88 -16.57
N PHE A 312 -12.21 -16.60 -15.61
CA PHE A 312 -11.14 -17.51 -15.22
C PHE A 312 -11.44 -18.09 -13.83
N PHE A 313 -11.58 -19.40 -13.76
CA PHE A 313 -11.69 -20.16 -12.51
C PHE A 313 -10.39 -20.93 -12.31
N MET A 314 -9.72 -20.73 -11.17
CA MET A 314 -8.40 -21.28 -10.93
C MET A 314 -8.30 -21.80 -9.49
N LYS A 315 -7.64 -22.95 -9.34
CA LYS A 315 -7.21 -23.53 -8.05
C LYS A 315 -5.70 -23.74 -8.15
N HIS A 316 -4.96 -23.15 -7.22
CA HIS A 316 -3.49 -23.19 -7.25
C HIS A 316 -2.93 -23.44 -5.85
N GLU A 317 -1.80 -24.15 -5.79
CA GLU A 317 -1.12 -24.48 -4.53
C GLU A 317 -0.05 -23.44 -4.14
N GLN A 318 0.40 -22.63 -5.10
CA GLN A 318 1.46 -21.63 -4.92
C GLN A 318 1.10 -20.30 -5.58
N GLU A 319 1.85 -19.26 -5.24
CA GLU A 319 1.74 -17.93 -5.85
C GLU A 319 2.29 -17.95 -7.29
N PHE A 320 1.63 -17.22 -8.19
CA PHE A 320 2.09 -17.04 -9.57
C PHE A 320 1.71 -15.65 -10.08
N THR A 321 2.42 -15.19 -11.11
CA THR A 321 2.08 -13.94 -11.81
C THR A 321 1.22 -14.27 -13.02
N MET A 322 0.02 -13.69 -13.08
CA MET A 322 -0.81 -13.72 -14.28
C MET A 322 -0.71 -12.38 -14.99
N ASN A 323 -0.41 -12.41 -16.29
CA ASN A 323 -0.45 -11.23 -17.15
C ASN A 323 -1.50 -11.48 -18.24
N ILE A 324 -2.40 -10.52 -18.43
CA ILE A 324 -3.42 -10.56 -19.48
C ILE A 324 -3.01 -9.53 -20.52
N PHE A 325 -2.90 -9.98 -21.76
CA PHE A 325 -2.57 -9.12 -22.89
C PHE A 325 -3.72 -9.14 -23.90
N TYR A 326 -3.99 -7.99 -24.50
CA TYR A 326 -4.98 -7.85 -25.56
C TYR A 326 -4.32 -7.41 -26.86
N GLN A 327 -4.70 -8.03 -27.97
CA GLN A 327 -4.29 -7.63 -29.30
C GLN A 327 -5.46 -7.75 -30.27
N LYS A 328 -5.64 -6.72 -31.12
CA LYS A 328 -6.66 -6.74 -32.18
C LYS A 328 -6.35 -7.72 -33.30
N GLU A 329 -5.07 -7.90 -33.61
CA GLU A 329 -4.62 -8.89 -34.60
C GLU A 329 -4.76 -10.29 -34.01
N LYS A 330 -5.48 -11.19 -34.70
CA LYS A 330 -5.69 -12.60 -34.29
C LYS A 330 -4.41 -13.47 -34.42
N LYS A 331 -3.24 -12.97 -34.02
CA LYS A 331 -1.95 -13.68 -33.97
C LYS A 331 -1.80 -14.41 -32.64
N ARG A 332 -1.24 -15.61 -32.67
CA ARG A 332 -0.98 -16.41 -31.47
C ARG A 332 0.36 -16.00 -30.87
N ILE A 333 0.37 -15.59 -29.60
CA ILE A 333 1.60 -15.30 -28.87
C ILE A 333 2.16 -16.62 -28.35
N THR A 334 3.42 -16.91 -28.70
CA THR A 334 4.08 -18.16 -28.30
C THR A 334 5.30 -17.98 -27.40
N LYS A 335 5.81 -16.74 -27.20
CA LYS A 335 6.96 -16.44 -26.33
C LYS A 335 6.86 -15.04 -25.72
N LEU A 336 7.31 -14.88 -24.47
CA LEU A 336 7.28 -13.62 -23.71
C LEU A 336 8.40 -12.62 -24.07
N GLU A 337 9.47 -13.03 -24.77
CA GLU A 337 10.74 -12.27 -24.75
C GLU A 337 10.88 -11.15 -25.80
N THR A 338 9.92 -10.93 -26.69
CA THR A 338 10.12 -9.94 -27.78
C THR A 338 8.90 -9.06 -28.07
N ASP A 339 7.69 -9.50 -27.71
CA ASP A 339 6.47 -8.78 -28.09
C ASP A 339 5.98 -7.79 -27.01
N LEU A 340 6.52 -7.84 -25.78
CA LEU A 340 6.02 -7.04 -24.65
C LEU A 340 6.34 -5.55 -24.72
N GLU A 341 7.40 -5.15 -25.43
CA GLU A 341 7.73 -3.71 -25.60
C GLU A 341 6.77 -3.02 -26.60
N GLU A 342 6.10 -3.78 -27.48
CA GLU A 342 5.19 -3.27 -28.50
C GLU A 342 3.70 -3.34 -28.10
N MET A 343 3.37 -4.03 -27.01
CA MET A 343 1.98 -4.25 -26.61
C MET A 343 1.47 -3.12 -25.70
N GLU A 344 0.40 -2.44 -26.12
CA GLU A 344 -0.35 -1.53 -25.26
C GLU A 344 -0.91 -2.33 -24.07
N GLU A 345 -0.30 -2.19 -22.89
CA GLU A 345 -0.94 -2.49 -21.61
C GLU A 345 -2.11 -1.51 -21.43
N ARG A 346 -3.34 -1.95 -21.69
CA ARG A 346 -4.57 -1.24 -21.36
C ARG A 346 -5.28 -1.92 -20.21
#